data_AF-A0ABD4AB85-F1
#
_entry.id   AF-A0ABD4AB85-F1
#
_cell.length_a   1.000
_cell.length_b   1.000
_cell.length_c   1.000
_cell.angle_alpha   90.00
_cell.angle_beta   90.00
_cell.angle_gamma   90.00
#
_symmetry.space_group_name_H-M   'P 1'
#
loop_
_entity.id
_entity.type
_entity.pdbx_description
1 polymer ?
#
loop_
_entity_poly.entity_id
_entity_poly.type
_entity_poly.pdbx_seq_one_letter_code
_entity_poly.pdbx_strand_id
1 'polypeptide(L)'
;MKDKDYEFEKLVASMQPIIRSILRGLHIYKNHEEYYQIALISLWRAYQSYDPDKASLTTYAYHYIRGSILTELRKQIQKDEHEHQPDDVGWNQIANETADNKSDETWILQDIIKQLPPKQQQFIDLHFIKGHKLTEIAENLGVGYSTVKLWKREVLATLKKQLGKE
;
A
#
# COMPACT_ATOMS: atom_id res chain seq x y z
N MET A 1 -17.95 -31.66 0.23
CA MET A 1 -17.21 -30.56 0.90
C MET A 1 -15.82 -30.42 0.30
N LYS A 2 -15.00 -31.49 0.24
CA LYS A 2 -13.65 -31.50 -0.37
C LYS A 2 -13.54 -30.91 -1.79
N ASP A 3 -14.53 -31.09 -2.66
CA ASP A 3 -14.46 -30.59 -4.04
C ASP A 3 -14.57 -29.06 -4.16
N LYS A 4 -15.36 -28.41 -3.31
CA LYS A 4 -15.48 -26.93 -3.34
C LYS A 4 -14.22 -26.27 -2.80
N ASP A 5 -13.60 -26.86 -1.79
CA ASP A 5 -12.37 -26.35 -1.20
C ASP A 5 -11.21 -26.45 -2.21
N TYR A 6 -11.12 -27.57 -2.93
CA TYR A 6 -10.12 -27.76 -3.99
C TYR A 6 -10.30 -26.79 -5.18
N GLU A 7 -11.53 -26.57 -5.62
CA GLU A 7 -11.80 -25.59 -6.69
C GLU A 7 -11.52 -24.15 -6.26
N PHE A 8 -11.74 -23.83 -4.97
CA PHE A 8 -11.35 -22.54 -4.42
C PHE A 8 -9.83 -22.37 -4.34
N GLU A 9 -9.08 -23.39 -3.94
CA GLU A 9 -7.60 -23.32 -3.92
C GLU A 9 -7.03 -23.02 -5.31
N LYS A 10 -7.57 -23.64 -6.36
CA LYS A 10 -7.19 -23.31 -7.76
C LYS A 10 -7.54 -21.87 -8.12
N LEU A 11 -8.71 -21.39 -7.72
CA LEU A 11 -9.11 -20.00 -7.94
C LEU A 11 -8.18 -19.03 -7.20
N VAL A 12 -7.79 -19.32 -5.96
CA VAL A 12 -6.82 -18.53 -5.22
C VAL A 12 -5.50 -18.46 -6.00
N ALA A 13 -4.98 -19.60 -6.45
CA ALA A 13 -3.73 -19.65 -7.22
C ALA A 13 -3.79 -18.78 -8.50
N SER A 14 -4.90 -18.81 -9.24
CA SER A 14 -5.05 -17.98 -10.46
C SER A 14 -5.28 -16.50 -10.16
N MET A 15 -5.88 -16.16 -9.02
CA MET A 15 -6.16 -14.79 -8.61
C MET A 15 -4.98 -14.11 -7.88
N GLN A 16 -3.98 -14.85 -7.40
CA GLN A 16 -2.80 -14.26 -6.74
C GLN A 16 -2.13 -13.11 -7.51
N PRO A 17 -1.81 -13.23 -8.82
CA PRO A 17 -1.20 -12.12 -9.57
C PRO A 17 -2.11 -10.89 -9.63
N ILE A 18 -3.43 -11.09 -9.70
CA ILE A 18 -4.43 -10.02 -9.73
C ILE A 18 -4.48 -9.33 -8.36
N ILE A 19 -4.51 -10.09 -7.26
CA ILE A 19 -4.47 -9.54 -5.89
C ILE A 19 -3.21 -8.70 -5.70
N ARG A 20 -2.03 -9.23 -6.09
CA ARG A 20 -0.77 -8.48 -6.01
C ARG A 20 -0.79 -7.20 -6.84
N SER A 21 -1.40 -7.24 -8.03
CA SER A 21 -1.59 -6.07 -8.88
C SER A 21 -2.51 -5.03 -8.22
N ILE A 22 -3.61 -5.46 -7.60
CA ILE A 22 -4.53 -4.57 -6.88
C ILE A 22 -3.82 -3.89 -5.70
N LEU A 23 -3.11 -4.66 -4.87
CA LEU A 23 -2.39 -4.13 -3.71
C LEU A 23 -1.33 -3.10 -4.14
N ARG A 24 -0.59 -3.41 -5.20
CA ARG A 24 0.38 -2.49 -5.79
C ARG A 24 -0.27 -1.23 -6.35
N GLY A 25 -1.33 -1.37 -7.14
CA GLY A 25 -2.06 -0.24 -7.73
C GLY A 25 -2.79 0.62 -6.70
N LEU A 26 -3.03 0.10 -5.49
CA LEU A 26 -3.54 0.85 -4.35
C LEU A 26 -2.43 1.37 -3.42
N HIS A 27 -1.16 1.24 -3.81
CA HIS A 27 -0.01 1.72 -3.04
C HIS A 27 0.04 1.16 -1.61
N ILE A 28 -0.39 -0.10 -1.44
CA ILE A 28 -0.37 -0.77 -0.14
C ILE A 28 1.04 -1.30 0.12
N TYR A 29 1.82 -0.47 0.80
CA TYR A 29 3.19 -0.78 1.22
C TYR A 29 3.29 -1.18 2.70
N LYS A 30 2.26 -0.87 3.50
CA LYS A 30 2.15 -1.23 4.91
C LYS A 30 1.04 -2.27 5.13
N ASN A 31 1.17 -3.07 6.19
CA ASN A 31 0.23 -4.14 6.55
C ASN A 31 -0.10 -5.07 5.37
N HIS A 32 0.87 -5.34 4.49
CA HIS A 32 0.63 -6.06 3.24
C HIS A 32 0.00 -7.42 3.50
N GLU A 33 0.42 -8.14 4.55
CA GLU A 33 -0.18 -9.41 4.94
C GLU A 33 -1.65 -9.27 5.32
N GLU A 34 -2.02 -8.25 6.11
CA GLU A 34 -3.41 -7.99 6.50
C GLU A 34 -4.30 -7.70 5.28
N TYR A 35 -3.85 -6.81 4.39
CA TYR A 35 -4.59 -6.51 3.16
C TYR A 35 -4.65 -7.69 2.19
N TYR A 36 -3.62 -8.54 2.17
CA TYR A 36 -3.64 -9.79 1.42
C TYR A 36 -4.67 -10.77 2.00
N GLN A 37 -4.77 -10.89 3.32
CA GLN A 37 -5.81 -11.70 3.97
C GLN A 37 -7.21 -11.16 3.66
N ILE A 38 -7.40 -9.84 3.71
CA ILE A 38 -8.67 -9.21 3.31
C ILE A 38 -9.01 -9.55 1.87
N ALA A 39 -8.03 -9.53 0.97
CA ALA A 39 -8.23 -9.92 -0.43
C ALA A 39 -8.69 -11.38 -0.56
N LEU A 40 -8.09 -12.31 0.18
CA LEU A 40 -8.48 -13.73 0.17
C LEU A 40 -9.90 -13.94 0.75
N ILE A 41 -10.23 -13.29 1.86
CA ILE A 41 -11.57 -13.35 2.45
C ILE A 41 -12.61 -12.77 1.49
N SER A 42 -12.27 -11.68 0.81
CA SER A 42 -13.14 -11.03 -0.17
C SER A 42 -13.33 -11.89 -1.42
N LEU A 43 -12.28 -12.60 -1.86
CA LEU A 43 -12.35 -13.57 -2.94
C LEU A 43 -13.27 -14.74 -2.56
N TRP A 44 -13.17 -15.26 -1.34
CA TRP A 44 -14.07 -16.31 -0.85
C TRP A 44 -15.53 -15.86 -0.86
N ARG A 45 -15.81 -14.66 -0.34
CA ARG A 45 -17.17 -14.09 -0.35
C ARG A 45 -17.69 -13.89 -1.77
N ALA A 46 -16.86 -13.35 -2.67
CA ALA A 46 -17.20 -13.18 -4.06
C ALA A 46 -17.50 -14.52 -4.75
N TYR A 47 -16.73 -15.57 -4.45
CA TYR A 47 -16.97 -16.92 -4.96
C TYR A 47 -18.31 -17.49 -4.48
N GLN A 48 -18.69 -17.25 -3.22
CA GLN A 48 -19.94 -17.72 -2.66
C GLN A 48 -21.18 -16.97 -3.20
N SER A 49 -21.05 -15.68 -3.50
CA SER A 49 -22.15 -14.83 -3.98
C SER A 49 -22.15 -14.60 -5.50
N TYR A 50 -21.29 -15.30 -6.23
CA TYR A 50 -21.14 -15.13 -7.67
C TYR A 50 -22.39 -15.59 -8.42
N ASP A 51 -22.76 -14.79 -9.41
CA ASP A 51 -23.87 -15.05 -10.32
C ASP A 51 -23.33 -15.05 -11.76
N PRO A 52 -23.32 -16.20 -12.45
CA PRO A 52 -22.73 -16.34 -13.79
C PRO A 52 -23.47 -15.56 -14.87
N ASP A 53 -24.72 -15.17 -14.64
CA ASP A 53 -25.53 -14.46 -15.63
C ASP A 53 -25.20 -12.96 -15.70
N LYS A 54 -24.40 -12.44 -14.75
CA LYS A 54 -24.10 -11.00 -14.64
C LYS A 54 -22.72 -10.60 -15.15
N ALA A 55 -21.70 -11.40 -14.92
CA ALA A 55 -20.32 -11.13 -15.30
C ALA A 55 -19.47 -12.40 -15.19
N SER A 56 -18.22 -12.38 -15.69
CA SER A 56 -17.26 -13.45 -15.38
C SER A 56 -16.84 -13.41 -13.91
N LEU A 57 -16.56 -14.57 -13.32
CA LEU A 57 -16.11 -14.70 -11.94
C LEU A 57 -14.88 -13.85 -11.66
N THR A 58 -13.91 -13.84 -12.58
CA THR A 58 -12.68 -13.05 -12.45
C THR A 58 -12.97 -11.55 -12.36
N THR A 59 -13.84 -11.03 -13.24
CA THR A 59 -14.21 -9.61 -13.24
C THR A 59 -14.98 -9.25 -11.97
N TYR A 60 -15.95 -10.07 -11.58
CA TYR A 60 -16.71 -9.85 -10.35
C TYR A 60 -15.81 -9.87 -9.11
N ALA A 61 -14.95 -10.88 -8.98
CA ALA A 61 -14.00 -11.02 -7.89
C ALA A 61 -13.01 -9.84 -7.84
N TYR A 62 -12.51 -9.37 -8.99
CA TYR A 62 -11.63 -8.20 -9.05
C TYR A 62 -12.28 -6.98 -8.40
N HIS A 63 -13.51 -6.63 -8.80
CA HIS A 63 -14.23 -5.48 -8.25
C HIS A 63 -14.55 -5.64 -6.77
N TYR A 64 -14.94 -6.85 -6.36
CA TYR A 64 -15.26 -7.15 -4.96
C TYR A 64 -14.03 -7.02 -4.05
N ILE A 65 -12.89 -7.59 -4.46
CA ILE A 65 -11.62 -7.51 -3.74
C ILE A 65 -11.15 -6.06 -3.65
N ARG A 66 -11.08 -5.36 -4.79
CA ARG A 66 -10.64 -3.96 -4.82
C ARG A 66 -11.52 -3.06 -3.95
N GLY A 67 -12.84 -3.25 -4.02
CA GLY A 67 -13.80 -2.51 -3.19
C GLY A 67 -13.60 -2.76 -1.70
N SER A 68 -13.39 -4.02 -1.31
CA SER A 68 -13.18 -4.41 0.09
C SER A 68 -11.89 -3.82 0.67
N ILE A 69 -10.81 -3.85 -0.12
CA ILE A 69 -9.53 -3.22 0.26
C ILE A 69 -9.68 -1.70 0.40
N LEU A 70 -10.36 -1.03 -0.54
CA LEU A 70 -10.62 0.41 -0.45
C LEU A 70 -11.48 0.77 0.76
N THR A 71 -12.48 -0.05 1.10
CA THR A 71 -13.28 0.14 2.31
C THR A 71 -12.43 0.02 3.57
N GLU A 72 -11.52 -0.96 3.63
CA GLU A 72 -10.62 -1.07 4.78
C GLU A 72 -9.65 0.11 4.85
N LEU A 73 -9.04 0.52 3.74
CA LEU A 73 -8.19 1.71 3.68
C LEU A 73 -8.90 2.94 4.23
N ARG A 74 -10.16 3.18 3.86
CA ARG A 74 -10.96 4.30 4.38
C ARG A 74 -11.18 4.21 5.88
N LYS A 75 -11.40 3.01 6.43
CA LYS A 75 -11.54 2.80 7.88
C LYS A 75 -10.22 3.04 8.61
N GLN A 76 -9.10 2.60 8.04
CA GLN A 76 -7.78 2.81 8.62
C GLN A 76 -7.43 4.30 8.63
N ILE A 77 -7.70 5.01 7.53
CA ILE A 77 -7.58 6.48 7.48
C ILE A 77 -8.44 7.15 8.56
N GLN A 78 -9.72 6.77 8.69
CA GLN A 78 -10.61 7.33 9.71
C GLN A 78 -10.14 7.00 11.14
N LYS A 79 -9.63 5.79 11.39
CA LYS A 79 -9.07 5.42 12.69
C LYS A 79 -7.81 6.23 13.00
N ASP A 80 -6.91 6.37 12.04
CA ASP A 80 -5.71 7.19 12.17
C ASP A 80 -6.07 8.68 12.42
N GLU A 81 -7.12 9.20 11.77
CA GLU A 81 -7.67 10.56 11.97
C GLU A 81 -8.36 10.73 13.33
N HIS A 82 -8.97 9.68 13.89
CA HIS A 82 -9.68 9.74 15.17
C HIS A 82 -8.78 9.42 16.37
N GLU A 83 -7.73 8.62 16.20
CA GLU A 83 -6.78 8.29 17.26
C GLU A 83 -5.64 9.33 17.38
N HIS A 84 -5.40 10.17 16.37
CA HIS A 84 -4.34 11.19 16.36
C HIS A 84 -4.82 12.53 15.75
N GLN A 85 -4.20 13.64 16.17
CA GLN A 85 -4.46 14.99 15.62
C GLN A 85 -4.28 15.06 14.08
N PRO A 86 -5.04 15.94 13.39
CA PRO A 86 -5.31 15.84 11.95
C PRO A 86 -4.14 16.35 11.09
N ASP A 87 -3.23 15.47 10.68
CA ASP A 87 -1.95 15.93 10.10
C ASP A 87 -1.60 15.42 8.69
N ASP A 88 -2.42 14.60 8.02
CA ASP A 88 -2.05 13.99 6.72
C ASP A 88 -3.01 14.31 5.54
N VAL A 89 -3.73 15.45 5.60
CA VAL A 89 -4.59 15.94 4.49
C VAL A 89 -3.82 16.21 3.18
N GLY A 90 -2.50 16.39 3.25
CA GLY A 90 -1.66 16.81 2.11
C GLY A 90 -1.25 15.70 1.12
N TRP A 91 -1.54 14.43 1.40
CA TRP A 91 -1.01 13.29 0.63
C TRP A 91 -1.87 12.83 -0.54
N ASN A 92 -3.18 12.98 -0.44
CA ASN A 92 -4.12 12.45 -1.43
C ASN A 92 -4.04 13.13 -2.80
N GLN A 93 -3.43 14.32 -2.88
CA GLN A 93 -3.32 15.07 -4.14
C GLN A 93 -2.09 14.66 -4.98
N ILE A 94 -1.05 14.10 -4.36
CA ILE A 94 0.24 13.81 -5.01
C ILE A 94 0.30 12.41 -5.62
N ALA A 95 -0.35 11.43 -4.98
CA ALA A 95 -0.32 10.03 -5.42
C ALA A 95 -1.09 9.78 -6.73
N ASN A 96 -1.95 10.70 -7.15
CA ASN A 96 -2.74 10.55 -8.38
C ASN A 96 -1.98 10.92 -9.67
N GLU A 97 -0.85 11.62 -9.60
CA GLU A 97 -0.15 12.17 -10.78
C GLU A 97 0.98 11.27 -11.34
N THR A 98 1.37 10.20 -10.65
CA THR A 98 2.59 9.42 -10.99
C THR A 98 2.31 7.95 -11.38
N ALA A 99 1.07 7.64 -11.76
CA ALA A 99 0.61 6.25 -11.96
C ALA A 99 1.14 5.52 -13.21
N ASP A 100 1.95 6.16 -14.05
CA ASP A 100 2.49 5.59 -15.29
C ASP A 100 4.02 5.75 -15.34
N ASN A 101 4.77 4.79 -14.79
CA ASN A 101 5.90 4.18 -15.47
C ASN A 101 6.45 3.00 -14.65
N LYS A 102 6.80 1.92 -15.36
CA LYS A 102 6.93 0.57 -14.82
C LYS A 102 8.37 0.07 -14.98
N SER A 103 8.82 -0.69 -13.98
CA SER A 103 9.99 -1.59 -13.96
C SER A 103 11.41 -1.03 -13.81
N ASP A 104 11.78 0.13 -14.37
CA ASP A 104 13.16 0.66 -14.21
C ASP A 104 13.37 1.46 -12.91
N GLU A 105 12.30 1.78 -12.19
CA GLU A 105 12.35 2.70 -11.05
C GLU A 105 13.00 2.08 -9.81
N THR A 106 13.06 0.75 -9.67
CA THR A 106 13.54 0.11 -8.43
C THR A 106 15.05 0.27 -8.22
N TRP A 107 15.86 0.19 -9.28
CA TRP A 107 17.31 0.40 -9.19
C TRP A 107 17.65 1.89 -9.02
N ILE A 108 16.88 2.77 -9.68
CA ILE A 108 16.99 4.22 -9.57
C ILE A 108 16.66 4.65 -8.13
N LEU A 109 15.59 4.12 -7.55
CA LEU A 109 15.20 4.39 -6.16
C LEU A 109 16.30 3.99 -5.17
N GLN A 110 16.93 2.83 -5.34
CA GLN A 110 18.02 2.42 -4.46
C GLN A 110 19.24 3.34 -4.56
N ASP A 111 19.56 3.84 -5.75
CA ASP A 111 20.66 4.79 -5.93
C ASP A 111 20.33 6.16 -5.31
N ILE A 112 19.11 6.67 -5.51
CA ILE A 112 18.66 7.92 -4.89
C ILE A 112 18.70 7.80 -3.36
N ILE A 113 18.22 6.69 -2.81
CA ILE A 113 18.22 6.48 -1.35
C ILE A 113 19.65 6.50 -0.80
N LYS A 114 20.62 5.89 -1.49
CA LYS A 114 22.03 5.92 -1.08
C LYS A 114 22.63 7.33 -1.06
N GLN A 115 22.11 8.25 -1.86
CA GLN A 115 22.56 9.65 -1.90
C GLN A 115 21.93 10.53 -0.81
N LEU A 116 20.91 10.03 -0.10
CA LEU A 116 20.29 10.77 1.00
C LEU A 116 21.19 10.78 2.25
N PRO A 117 21.10 11.82 3.11
CA PRO A 117 21.73 11.82 4.42
C PRO A 117 21.41 10.55 5.23
N PRO A 118 22.35 10.02 6.04
CA PRO A 118 22.15 8.76 6.79
C PRO A 118 20.89 8.73 7.65
N LYS A 119 20.53 9.87 8.27
CA LYS A 119 19.31 9.98 9.08
C LYS A 119 18.02 9.87 8.25
N GLN A 120 18.02 10.36 7.02
CA GLN A 120 16.90 10.23 6.10
C GLN A 120 16.80 8.81 5.52
N GLN A 121 17.95 8.14 5.27
CA GLN A 121 17.96 6.71 4.92
C GLN A 121 17.38 5.85 6.05
N GLN A 122 17.80 6.13 7.29
CA GLN A 122 17.28 5.45 8.48
C GLN A 122 15.79 5.71 8.69
N PHE A 123 15.33 6.94 8.42
CA PHE A 123 13.91 7.26 8.38
C PHE A 123 13.17 6.41 7.35
N ILE A 124 13.71 6.26 6.13
CA ILE A 124 13.08 5.45 5.09
C ILE A 124 12.96 3.99 5.52
N ASP A 125 14.03 3.41 6.07
CA ASP A 125 14.03 2.05 6.58
C ASP A 125 12.97 1.87 7.68
N LEU A 126 12.96 2.75 8.69
CA LEU A 126 12.00 2.63 9.79
C LEU A 126 10.55 2.85 9.34
N HIS A 127 10.30 3.85 8.50
CA HIS A 127 8.94 4.23 8.12
C HIS A 127 8.34 3.36 7.02
N PHE A 128 9.10 3.09 5.95
CA PHE A 128 8.60 2.40 4.76
C PHE A 128 8.91 0.90 4.76
N ILE A 129 10.05 0.47 5.32
CA ILE A 129 10.43 -0.95 5.37
C ILE A 129 9.88 -1.62 6.62
N LYS A 130 10.09 -1.02 7.79
CA LYS A 130 9.68 -1.55 9.11
C LYS A 130 8.30 -1.08 9.56
N GLY A 131 7.70 -0.13 8.85
CA GLY A 131 6.31 0.30 9.05
C GLY A 131 6.06 1.28 10.20
N HIS A 132 7.08 1.71 10.95
CA HIS A 132 6.93 2.56 12.13
C HIS A 132 6.20 3.89 11.86
N LYS A 133 5.45 4.37 12.86
CA LYS A 133 4.83 5.70 12.86
C LYS A 133 5.87 6.79 13.06
N LEU A 134 5.58 8.02 12.65
CA LEU A 134 6.53 9.14 12.80
C LEU A 134 6.87 9.43 14.27
N THR A 135 5.90 9.24 15.17
CA THR A 135 6.06 9.33 16.62
C THR A 135 6.99 8.25 17.16
N GLU A 136 6.75 7.00 16.78
CA GLU A 136 7.61 5.86 17.14
C GLU A 136 9.04 6.06 16.61
N ILE A 137 9.21 6.63 15.42
CA ILE A 137 10.53 6.95 14.86
C ILE A 137 11.21 8.07 15.66
N ALA A 138 10.46 9.10 16.06
CA ALA A 138 10.98 10.19 16.87
C ALA A 138 11.49 9.66 18.21
N GLU A 139 10.71 8.79 18.86
CA GLU A 139 11.08 8.12 20.11
C GLU A 139 12.28 7.18 19.93
N ASN A 140 12.24 6.31 18.92
CA ASN A 140 13.30 5.33 18.64
C ASN A 140 14.65 6.01 18.33
N LEU A 141 14.62 7.16 17.64
CA LEU A 141 15.83 7.91 17.28
C LEU A 141 16.20 9.00 18.28
N GLY A 142 15.41 9.20 19.35
CA GLY A 142 15.63 10.26 20.34
C GLY A 142 15.62 11.67 19.73
N VAL A 143 14.84 11.88 18.66
CA VAL A 143 14.72 13.19 17.97
C VAL A 143 13.32 13.76 18.14
N GLY A 144 13.16 15.07 17.92
CA GLY A 144 11.85 15.69 17.94
C GLY A 144 10.96 15.21 16.78
N TYR A 145 9.65 15.07 17.03
CA TYR A 145 8.67 14.75 15.98
C TYR A 145 8.75 15.69 14.77
N SER A 146 8.96 16.98 15.02
CA SER A 146 9.16 17.99 13.97
C SER A 146 10.37 17.69 13.07
N THR A 147 11.42 17.07 13.61
CA THR A 147 12.60 16.64 12.86
C THR A 147 12.25 15.48 11.93
N VAL A 148 11.47 14.51 12.41
CA VAL A 148 11.01 13.38 11.58
C VAL A 148 10.06 13.85 10.47
N LYS A 149 9.18 14.82 10.76
CA LYS A 149 8.30 15.45 9.76
C LYS A 149 9.10 16.20 8.68
N LEU A 150 10.18 16.88 9.08
CA LEU A 150 11.11 17.51 8.16
C LEU A 150 11.78 16.48 7.24
N TRP A 151 12.28 15.37 7.79
CA TRP A 151 12.87 14.29 6.99
C TRP A 151 11.88 13.69 5.99
N LYS A 152 10.62 13.43 6.41
CA LYS A 152 9.54 12.97 5.50
C LYS A 152 9.43 13.91 4.30
N ARG A 153 9.35 15.22 4.54
CA ARG A 153 9.22 16.24 3.49
C ARG A 153 10.44 16.29 2.56
N GLU A 154 11.65 16.29 3.13
CA GLU A 154 12.90 16.36 2.36
C GLU A 154 13.12 15.13 1.47
N VAL A 155 12.85 13.94 2.00
CA VAL A 155 12.92 12.68 1.26
C VAL A 155 11.99 12.73 0.05
N LEU A 156 10.75 13.17 0.23
CA LEU A 156 9.79 13.24 -0.88
C LEU A 156 10.14 14.28 -1.92
N ALA A 157 10.60 15.46 -1.49
CA ALA A 157 11.06 16.50 -2.41
C ALA A 157 12.21 15.98 -3.28
N THR A 158 13.11 15.20 -2.68
CA THR A 158 14.25 14.59 -3.37
C THR A 158 13.79 13.50 -4.33
N LEU A 159 12.92 12.58 -3.89
CA LEU A 159 12.37 11.51 -4.73
C LEU A 159 11.60 12.09 -5.92
N LYS A 160 10.73 13.07 -5.70
CA LYS A 160 10.00 13.75 -6.78
C LYS A 160 10.93 14.44 -7.78
N LYS A 161 11.96 15.14 -7.30
CA LYS A 161 12.91 15.85 -8.18
C LYS A 161 13.72 14.89 -9.05
N GLN A 162 14.05 13.71 -8.54
CA GLN A 162 14.87 12.72 -9.25
C GLN A 162 14.02 11.82 -10.16
N LEU A 163 12.78 11.50 -9.77
CA LEU A 163 11.86 10.68 -10.56
C LEU A 163 11.06 11.51 -11.58
N GLY A 164 10.78 12.78 -11.30
CA GLY A 164 10.08 13.71 -12.19
C GLY A 164 11.00 14.48 -13.14
N LYS A 165 12.22 13.97 -13.41
CA LYS A 165 13.04 14.47 -14.51
C LYS A 165 12.54 13.88 -15.83
N GLU A 166 11.54 14.55 -16.40
CA GLU A 166 11.47 14.87 -17.84
C GLU A 166 11.47 16.40 -17.99
#